data_AF-A0A0J9E2Q2-F1
#
_entry.id   AF-A0A0J9E2Q2-F1
#
_cell.length_a   1.000
_cell.length_b   1.000
_cell.length_c   1.000
_cell.angle_alpha   90.00
_cell.angle_beta   90.00
_cell.angle_gamma   90.00
#
_symmetry.space_group_name_H-M   'P 1'
#
loop_
_entity.id
_entity.type
_entity.pdbx_description
1 polymer ?
#
loop_
_entity_poly.entity_id
_entity_poly.type
_entity_poly.pdbx_seq_one_letter_code
_entity_poly.pdbx_strand_id
1 'polypeptide(L)' 'DLSRDRAEQRPERFGVGDKVDVRVTNVDMKSRRLGLSIKAREIAEEKEAVQQYGSSDSGASLGDILGAALKGDE' A
#
# COMPACT_ATOMS: atom_id res chain seq x y z
N ASP A 1 -0.31 -12.81 7.21
CA ASP A 1 0.17 -11.84 6.21
C ASP A 1 1.07 -10.84 6.91
N LEU A 2 2.39 -11.11 6.91
CA LEU A 2 3.34 -10.53 7.87
C LEU A 2 4.35 -9.55 7.26
N SER A 3 4.60 -9.61 5.96
CA SER A 3 5.50 -8.70 5.23
C SER A 3 5.16 -8.73 3.75
N ARG A 4 5.48 -7.66 3.02
CA ARG A 4 5.44 -7.61 1.56
C ARG A 4 6.40 -8.62 0.91
N ASP A 5 7.60 -8.81 1.47
CA ASP A 5 8.56 -9.79 0.97
C ASP A 5 8.23 -11.20 1.47
N ARG A 6 8.23 -12.16 0.55
CA ARG A 6 7.97 -13.57 0.84
C ARG A 6 9.02 -14.17 1.77
N ALA A 7 10.30 -13.80 1.61
CA ALA A 7 11.37 -14.30 2.47
C ALA A 7 11.20 -13.85 3.93
N GLU A 8 10.48 -12.76 4.14
CA GLU A 8 10.27 -12.13 5.44
C GLU A 8 8.97 -12.55 6.14
N GLN A 9 8.14 -13.40 5.53
CA GLN A 9 6.90 -13.91 6.14
C GLN A 9 7.14 -15.02 7.18
N ARG A 10 8.14 -14.85 8.03
CA ARG A 10 8.57 -15.84 9.02
C ARG A 10 7.95 -15.53 10.38
N PRO A 11 7.08 -16.39 10.94
CA PRO A 11 6.46 -16.16 12.24
C PRO A 11 7.49 -16.03 13.38
N GLU A 12 8.62 -16.76 13.29
CA GLU A 12 9.68 -16.71 14.31
C GLU A 12 10.39 -15.35 14.44
N ARG A 13 10.11 -14.37 13.57
CA ARG A 13 10.59 -12.98 13.76
C ARG A 13 9.85 -12.25 14.88
N PHE A 14 8.71 -12.76 15.32
CA PHE A 14 7.87 -12.11 16.32
C PHE A 14 7.81 -12.97 17.58
N GLY A 15 8.13 -12.34 18.70
CA GLY A 15 8.00 -12.91 20.03
C GLY A 15 6.61 -12.67 20.62
N VAL A 16 6.24 -13.51 21.57
CA VAL A 16 5.06 -13.25 22.41
C VAL A 16 5.36 -12.02 23.28
N GLY A 17 4.47 -11.02 23.21
CA GLY A 17 4.62 -9.75 23.95
C GLY A 17 5.12 -8.59 23.09
N ASP A 18 5.54 -8.84 21.85
CA ASP A 18 5.94 -7.79 20.93
C ASP A 18 4.76 -6.90 20.56
N LYS A 19 5.03 -5.59 20.50
CA LYS A 19 4.08 -4.61 19.98
C LYS A 19 4.33 -4.45 18.49
N VAL A 20 3.31 -4.74 17.70
CA VAL A 20 3.34 -4.61 16.24
C VAL A 20 2.16 -3.79 15.76
N ASP A 21 2.42 -2.91 14.82
CA ASP A 21 1.39 -2.12 14.17
C ASP A 21 0.82 -2.91 12.98
N VAL A 22 -0.50 -3.05 12.96
CA VAL A 22 -1.23 -3.87 11.99
C VAL A 22 -2.43 -3.13 11.45
N ARG A 23 -2.83 -3.47 10.22
CA ARG A 23 -4.10 -3.04 9.66
C ARG A 23 -5.16 -4.11 9.88
N VAL A 24 -6.36 -3.69 10.31
CA VAL A 24 -7.54 -4.56 10.35
C VAL A 24 -8.03 -4.80 8.93
N THR A 25 -8.09 -6.05 8.51
CA THR A 25 -8.54 -6.46 7.17
C THR A 25 -9.96 -7.03 7.19
N ASN A 26 -10.38 -7.59 8.31
CA ASN A 26 -11.72 -8.13 8.47
C ASN A 26 -12.18 -8.07 9.93
N VAL A 27 -13.47 -7.96 10.15
CA VAL A 27 -14.09 -7.99 11.48
C VAL A 27 -15.25 -8.98 11.44
N ASP A 28 -15.09 -10.13 12.12
CA ASP A 28 -16.19 -11.05 12.36
C ASP A 28 -16.81 -10.77 13.72
N MET A 29 -17.95 -10.08 13.68
CA MET A 29 -18.70 -9.70 14.88
C MET A 29 -19.33 -10.89 15.61
N LYS A 30 -19.63 -12.00 14.92
CA LYS A 30 -20.27 -13.17 15.53
C LYS A 30 -19.29 -13.94 16.39
N SER A 31 -18.08 -14.18 15.86
CA SER A 31 -17.01 -14.85 16.61
C SER A 31 -16.13 -13.89 17.42
N ARG A 32 -16.33 -12.57 17.26
CA ARG A 32 -15.50 -11.50 17.83
C ARG A 32 -14.02 -11.66 17.48
N ARG A 33 -13.76 -12.05 16.22
CA ARG A 33 -12.42 -12.24 15.68
C ARG A 33 -12.08 -11.13 14.70
N LEU A 34 -10.82 -10.70 14.74
CA LEU A 34 -10.28 -9.70 13.83
C LEU A 34 -9.27 -10.37 12.90
N GLY A 35 -9.41 -10.11 11.59
CA GLY A 35 -8.37 -10.36 10.62
C GLY A 35 -7.37 -9.19 10.65
N LEU A 36 -6.09 -9.49 10.87
CA LEU A 36 -5.02 -8.50 10.99
C LEU A 36 -3.93 -8.80 9.94
N SER A 37 -3.32 -7.76 9.38
CA SER A 37 -2.20 -7.89 8.45
C SER A 37 -1.20 -6.74 8.61
N ILE A 38 0.09 -7.09 8.69
CA ILE A 38 1.21 -6.14 8.69
C ILE A 38 1.46 -5.65 7.25
N LYS A 39 1.48 -6.58 6.29
CA LYS A 39 1.65 -6.25 4.86
C LYS A 39 0.60 -5.27 4.34
N ALA A 40 -0.66 -5.44 4.74
CA ALA A 40 -1.73 -4.54 4.32
C ALA A 40 -1.55 -3.12 4.88
N ARG A 41 -0.86 -2.98 6.02
CA ARG A 41 -0.45 -1.68 6.55
C ARG A 41 0.66 -1.09 5.67
N GLU A 42 1.72 -1.84 5.41
CA GLU A 42 2.87 -1.40 4.59
C GLU A 42 2.42 -0.89 3.21
N ILE A 43 1.57 -1.65 2.51
CA ILE A 43 1.04 -1.27 1.19
C ILE A 43 0.23 0.02 1.26
N ALA A 44 -0.53 0.22 2.34
CA ALA A 44 -1.34 1.40 2.48
C ALA A 44 -0.51 2.64 2.79
N GLU A 45 0.50 2.52 3.65
CA GLU A 45 1.44 3.60 3.95
C GLU A 45 2.24 3.98 2.69
N GLU A 46 2.69 3.00 1.92
CA GLU A 46 3.35 3.24 0.63
C GLU A 46 2.41 3.93 -0.37
N LYS A 47 1.16 3.47 -0.48
CA LYS A 47 0.16 4.10 -1.35
C LYS A 47 -0.17 5.53 -0.92
N GLU A 48 -0.22 5.80 0.39
CA GLU A 48 -0.44 7.14 0.92
C GLU A 48 0.75 8.05 0.64
N ALA A 49 1.98 7.56 0.84
CA ALA A 49 3.20 8.26 0.49
C ALA A 49 3.28 8.55 -1.02
N VAL A 50 2.94 7.58 -1.88
CA VAL A 50 2.88 7.80 -3.34
C VAL A 50 1.83 8.84 -3.71
N GLN A 51 0.68 8.90 -3.04
CA GLN A 51 -0.30 9.96 -3.30
C GLN A 51 0.20 11.34 -2.85
N GLN A 52 0.83 11.41 -1.68
CA GLN A 52 1.32 12.68 -1.12
C GLN A 52 2.56 13.20 -1.86
N TYR A 53 3.50 12.33 -2.26
CA TYR A 53 4.75 12.71 -2.94
C TYR A 53 4.68 12.58 -4.47
N GLY A 54 3.81 11.73 -5.02
CA GLY A 54 3.59 11.61 -6.46
C GLY A 54 2.75 12.73 -7.07
N SER A 55 2.24 13.65 -6.24
CA SER A 55 1.41 14.78 -6.67
C SER A 55 2.17 16.12 -6.70
N SER A 56 3.48 16.14 -6.43
CA SER A 56 4.20 17.42 -6.23
C SER A 56 5.01 17.95 -7.42
N ASP A 57 5.19 17.22 -8.54
CA ASP A 57 5.94 17.81 -9.67
C ASP A 57 5.69 17.21 -11.06
N SER A 58 4.54 16.58 -11.33
CA SER A 58 4.19 16.15 -12.69
C SER A 58 2.86 16.76 -13.11
N GLY A 59 2.89 18.08 -13.23
CA GLY A 59 1.92 18.81 -14.05
C GLY A 59 1.97 18.28 -15.49
N ALA A 60 0.78 18.00 -16.02
CA ALA A 60 0.49 17.29 -17.27
C ALA A 60 0.66 15.76 -17.17
N SER A 61 -0.49 15.08 -17.17
CA SER A 61 -0.57 13.64 -17.37
C SER A 61 0.20 13.28 -18.64
N LEU A 62 0.95 12.17 -18.64
CA LEU A 62 1.59 11.63 -19.85
C LEU A 62 0.61 11.53 -21.03
N GLY A 63 -0.69 11.38 -20.77
CA GLY A 63 -1.76 11.42 -21.78
C GLY A 63 -2.01 12.81 -22.39
N ASP A 64 -1.84 13.88 -21.63
CA ASP A 64 -2.03 15.26 -22.11
C ASP A 64 -0.85 15.70 -22.99
N ILE A 65 0.38 15.35 -22.59
CA ILE A 65 1.60 15.68 -23.35
C ILE A 65 1.68 14.87 -24.65
N LEU A 66 1.35 13.58 -24.60
CA LEU A 66 1.34 12.71 -25.79
C LEU A 66 0.19 13.05 -26.74
N GLY A 67 -0.98 13.42 -26.22
CA GLY A 67 -2.12 13.86 -27.02
C GLY A 67 -1.89 15.20 -27.71
N ALA A 68 -1.17 16.14 -27.07
CA ALA A 68 -0.81 17.42 -27.67
C ALA A 68 0.23 17.26 -28.79
N ALA A 69 1.20 16.36 -28.64
CA ALA A 69 2.21 16.08 -29.66
C ALA A 69 1.61 15.38 -30.90
N LEU A 70 0.66 14.45 -30.71
CA LEU A 70 0.05 13.71 -31.82
C LEU A 70 -0.94 14.56 -32.65
N LYS A 71 -1.47 15.65 -32.07
CA LYS A 71 -2.41 16.55 -32.75
C LYS A 71 -1.72 17.70 -33.49
N GLY A 72 -0.40 17.83 -33.37
CA GLY A 72 0.40 18.83 -34.08
C GLY A 72 0.91 18.38 -35.46
N ASP A 73 0.71 17.10 -35.81
CA ASP A 73 1.15 16.48 -37.07
C ASP A 73 -0.01 16.32 -38.10
N GLU A 74 -0.95 17.27 -38.14
CA GLU A 74 -1.91 17.46 -39.25
C GLU A 74 -1.85 18.87 -39.84
#